data_AF-W2TPW7-F1
#
_entry.id   AF-W2TPW7-F1
#
_cell.length_a   1.000
_cell.length_b   1.000
_cell.length_c   1.000
_cell.angle_alpha   90.00
_cell.angle_beta   90.00
_cell.angle_gamma   90.00
#
_symmetry.space_group_name_H-M   'P 1'
#
loop_
_entity.id
_entity.type
_entity.pdbx_description
1 polymer ?
#
loop_
_entity_poly.entity_id
_entity_poly.type
_entity_poly.pdbx_seq_one_letter_code
_entity_poly.pdbx_strand_id
1 'polypeptide(L)'
;MKSIICKKSEYESVLIGHIGAIGVLPNYEKVLELSRKELLEDGTLGKDFDIEIISRNGCGDALEGVAAAADLYHVEHVTTFLGPYCTEEMIAVATMANYWNIPIIAYMATANSLSDKKIYKTLVRTSLRTMNTIAESTAAFVKHYKWRKKKSYGISASVNNQVTSIHERDLRDLRAVIFCEW
;
A
#
# COMPACT_ATOMS: atom_id res chain seq x y z
N MET A 1 -42.01 -10.25 -9.19
CA MET A 1 -40.58 -9.90 -9.38
C MET A 1 -40.48 -8.39 -9.24
N LYS A 2 -40.05 -7.89 -8.07
CA LYS A 2 -40.00 -6.44 -7.81
C LYS A 2 -38.90 -5.84 -8.69
N SER A 3 -39.26 -4.97 -9.63
CA SER A 3 -38.28 -4.20 -10.37
C SER A 3 -37.56 -3.27 -9.37
N ILE A 4 -36.24 -3.29 -9.41
CA ILE A 4 -35.42 -2.29 -8.74
C ILE A 4 -35.55 -1.04 -9.60
N ILE A 5 -36.48 -0.18 -9.22
CA ILE A 5 -36.56 1.18 -9.74
C ILE A 5 -35.31 1.89 -9.18
N CYS A 6 -34.28 1.99 -10.00
CA CYS A 6 -33.11 2.81 -9.70
C CYS A 6 -33.59 4.27 -9.66
N LYS A 7 -33.84 4.79 -8.46
CA LYS A 7 -34.17 6.21 -8.28
C LYS A 7 -32.95 7.02 -8.68
N LYS A 8 -33.05 7.68 -9.82
CA LYS A 8 -32.05 8.64 -10.32
C LYS A 8 -32.38 10.02 -9.74
N SER A 9 -31.81 10.36 -8.57
CA SER A 9 -31.61 11.75 -8.10
C SER A 9 -30.99 11.79 -6.69
N GLU A 10 -29.67 11.69 -6.59
CA GLU A 10 -28.88 12.32 -5.51
C GLU A 10 -27.41 12.30 -5.94
N TYR A 11 -26.71 13.41 -5.73
CA TYR A 11 -25.27 13.50 -5.94
C TYR A 11 -24.60 12.53 -4.95
N GLU A 12 -24.01 11.44 -5.44
CA GLU A 12 -23.48 10.38 -4.57
C GLU A 12 -22.01 10.68 -4.29
N SER A 13 -21.72 11.19 -3.08
CA SER A 13 -20.34 11.38 -2.62
C SER A 13 -19.90 10.19 -1.77
N VAL A 14 -18.70 9.70 -2.03
CA VAL A 14 -18.10 8.58 -1.31
C VAL A 14 -16.92 9.06 -0.49
N LEU A 15 -16.91 8.68 0.79
CA LEU A 15 -15.87 9.07 1.73
C LEU A 15 -14.74 8.04 1.77
N ILE A 16 -13.51 8.51 1.52
CA ILE A 16 -12.26 7.75 1.52
C ILE A 16 -11.42 8.16 2.73
N GLY A 17 -11.01 7.17 3.52
CA GLY A 17 -10.05 7.36 4.59
C GLY A 17 -8.61 7.21 4.08
N HIS A 18 -7.86 8.31 4.04
CA HIS A 18 -6.44 8.28 3.72
C HIS A 18 -5.59 8.22 4.99
N ILE A 19 -4.59 7.34 5.00
CA ILE A 19 -3.63 7.24 6.11
C ILE A 19 -2.22 7.54 5.55
N GLY A 20 -1.74 8.75 5.86
CA GLY A 20 -0.44 9.27 5.43
C GLY A 20 0.68 8.94 6.41
N ALA A 21 1.91 9.35 6.08
CA ALA A 21 3.07 9.27 6.98
C ALA A 21 3.59 10.66 7.30
N ILE A 22 3.71 10.97 8.61
CA ILE A 22 4.24 12.25 9.07
C ILE A 22 5.71 12.38 8.63
N GLY A 23 6.05 13.52 8.04
CA GLY A 23 7.44 13.86 7.67
C GLY A 23 8.02 13.12 6.46
N VAL A 24 7.40 12.00 6.03
CA VAL A 24 7.87 11.22 4.86
C VAL A 24 7.12 11.60 3.59
N LEU A 25 5.82 11.94 3.70
CA LEU A 25 4.99 12.30 2.56
C LEU A 25 4.49 13.75 2.69
N PRO A 26 5.35 14.76 2.52
CA PRO A 26 4.93 16.15 2.66
C PRO A 26 3.89 16.51 1.58
N ASN A 27 2.91 17.34 1.95
CA ASN A 27 1.86 17.83 1.05
C ASN A 27 0.94 16.74 0.46
N TYR A 28 0.81 15.56 1.08
CA TYR A 28 -0.10 14.51 0.57
C TYR A 28 -1.53 15.02 0.36
N GLU A 29 -2.04 15.90 1.21
CA GLU A 29 -3.40 16.45 1.10
C GLU A 29 -3.57 17.24 -0.20
N LYS A 30 -2.56 18.06 -0.54
CA LYS A 30 -2.57 18.85 -1.78
C LYS A 30 -2.51 17.95 -3.00
N VAL A 31 -1.69 16.89 -2.95
CA VAL A 31 -1.57 15.95 -4.07
C VAL A 31 -2.88 15.21 -4.29
N LEU A 32 -3.50 14.73 -3.22
CA LEU A 32 -4.79 14.02 -3.29
C LEU A 32 -5.92 14.93 -3.78
N GLU A 33 -5.95 16.18 -3.33
CA GLU A 33 -6.94 17.16 -3.79
C GLU A 33 -6.73 17.54 -5.26
N LEU A 34 -5.48 17.69 -5.71
CA LEU A 34 -5.17 17.89 -7.12
C LEU A 34 -5.61 16.70 -7.97
N SER A 35 -5.34 15.47 -7.53
CA SER A 35 -5.77 14.26 -8.23
C SER A 35 -7.30 14.16 -8.31
N ARG A 36 -8.02 14.45 -7.23
CA ARG A 36 -9.49 14.49 -7.25
C ARG A 36 -10.01 15.54 -8.23
N LYS A 37 -9.43 16.75 -8.21
CA LYS A 37 -9.83 17.83 -9.10
C LYS A 37 -9.60 17.45 -10.57
N GLU A 38 -8.47 16.83 -10.90
CA GLU A 38 -8.16 16.37 -12.25
C GLU A 38 -9.20 15.33 -12.73
N LEU A 39 -9.57 14.38 -11.87
CA LEU A 39 -10.59 13.36 -12.17
C LEU A 39 -12.01 13.93 -12.39
N LEU A 40 -12.29 15.12 -11.85
CA LEU A 40 -13.53 15.86 -12.10
C LEU A 40 -13.45 16.66 -13.39
N GLU A 41 -12.31 17.32 -13.63
CA GLU A 41 -12.07 18.17 -14.81
C GLU A 41 -11.98 17.36 -16.11
N ASP A 42 -11.36 16.19 -16.09
CA ASP A 42 -11.25 15.28 -17.24
C ASP A 42 -12.54 14.47 -17.50
N GLY A 43 -13.50 14.53 -16.58
CA GLY A 43 -14.78 13.86 -16.66
C GLY A 43 -14.76 12.37 -16.28
N THR A 44 -13.67 11.85 -15.73
CA THR A 44 -13.53 10.44 -15.32
C THR A 44 -14.58 10.03 -14.28
N LEU A 45 -14.87 10.89 -13.30
CA LEU A 45 -15.91 10.62 -12.29
C LEU A 45 -17.34 10.86 -12.81
N GLY A 46 -17.48 11.58 -13.93
CA GLY A 46 -18.78 12.05 -14.40
C GLY A 46 -19.31 13.24 -13.58
N LYS A 47 -20.62 13.49 -13.64
CA LYS A 47 -21.28 14.64 -12.99
C LYS A 47 -22.11 14.27 -11.75
N ASP A 48 -22.36 12.97 -11.58
CA ASP A 48 -23.31 12.45 -10.59
C ASP A 48 -22.59 11.81 -9.38
N PHE A 49 -21.25 11.78 -9.40
CA PHE A 49 -20.41 11.08 -8.43
C PHE A 49 -19.21 11.93 -8.03
N ASP A 50 -18.85 11.90 -6.76
CA ASP A 50 -17.68 12.59 -6.23
C ASP A 50 -17.02 11.81 -5.08
N ILE A 51 -15.78 12.16 -4.78
CA ILE A 51 -14.93 11.49 -3.81
C ILE A 51 -14.48 12.50 -2.77
N GLU A 52 -14.80 12.28 -1.50
CA GLU A 52 -14.26 13.07 -0.39
C GLU A 52 -13.14 12.30 0.30
N ILE A 53 -12.06 12.99 0.67
CA ILE A 53 -10.87 12.35 1.26
C ILE A 53 -10.60 12.96 2.62
N ILE A 54 -10.72 12.16 3.69
CA ILE A 54 -10.28 12.54 5.03
C ILE A 54 -8.95 11.88 5.32
N SER A 55 -7.96 12.70 5.67
CA SER A 55 -6.62 12.21 5.99
C SER A 55 -6.39 12.10 7.50
N ARG A 56 -5.70 11.04 7.90
CA ARG A 56 -5.09 10.88 9.21
C ARG A 56 -3.62 10.57 9.06
N ASN A 57 -2.86 10.94 10.07
CA ASN A 57 -1.44 10.65 10.13
C ASN A 57 -1.22 9.25 10.73
N GLY A 58 -0.29 8.50 10.15
CA GLY A 58 0.24 7.26 10.67
C GLY A 58 1.76 7.19 10.50
N CYS A 59 2.29 5.98 10.59
CA CYS A 59 3.71 5.69 10.58
C CYS A 59 4.51 6.41 11.68
N GLY A 60 4.03 6.32 12.92
CA GLY A 60 4.82 6.64 14.10
C GLY A 60 5.39 5.38 14.74
N ASP A 61 5.86 5.52 15.98
CA ASP A 61 6.53 4.44 16.72
C ASP A 61 5.54 3.39 17.27
N ALA A 62 4.26 3.75 17.38
CA ALA A 62 3.24 2.93 18.05
C ALA A 62 2.14 2.42 17.12
N LEU A 63 2.40 2.36 15.80
CA LEU A 63 1.42 1.95 14.79
C LEU A 63 0.15 2.82 14.82
N GLU A 64 0.32 4.12 14.99
CA GLU A 64 -0.73 5.12 15.09
C GLU A 64 -1.69 5.06 13.88
N GLY A 65 -1.19 4.66 12.71
CA GLY A 65 -2.00 4.45 11.50
C GLY A 65 -3.05 3.35 11.66
N VAL A 66 -2.81 2.35 12.53
CA VAL A 66 -3.79 1.30 12.84
C VAL A 66 -4.93 1.86 13.69
N ALA A 67 -4.60 2.67 14.70
CA ALA A 67 -5.61 3.36 15.51
C ALA A 67 -6.41 4.36 14.66
N ALA A 68 -5.73 5.11 13.79
CA ALA A 68 -6.37 6.02 12.83
C ALA A 68 -7.32 5.29 11.89
N ALA A 69 -6.97 4.08 11.40
CA ALA A 69 -7.88 3.28 10.59
C ALA A 69 -9.15 2.88 11.33
N ALA A 70 -9.04 2.52 12.61
CA ALA A 70 -10.18 2.19 13.44
C ALA A 70 -11.10 3.41 13.66
N ASP A 71 -10.52 4.59 13.91
CA ASP A 71 -11.24 5.87 14.01
C ASP A 71 -11.99 6.18 12.70
N LEU A 72 -11.28 6.14 11.57
CA LEU A 72 -11.84 6.39 10.25
C LEU A 72 -13.03 5.46 9.93
N TYR A 73 -12.96 4.17 10.30
CA TYR A 73 -14.04 3.23 10.04
C TYR A 73 -15.23 3.40 10.99
N HIS A 74 -14.97 3.47 12.30
CA HIS A 74 -16.03 3.44 13.31
C HIS A 74 -16.65 4.81 13.59
N VAL A 75 -15.91 5.89 13.41
CA VAL A 75 -16.35 7.26 13.72
C VAL A 75 -16.71 8.01 12.44
N GLU A 76 -15.80 8.03 11.47
CA GLU A 76 -16.00 8.78 10.22
C GLU A 76 -16.78 7.97 9.16
N HIS A 77 -17.01 6.67 9.40
CA HIS A 77 -17.76 5.78 8.50
C HIS A 77 -17.22 5.76 7.06
N VAL A 78 -15.90 5.77 6.91
CA VAL A 78 -15.29 5.66 5.57
C VAL A 78 -15.63 4.34 4.90
N THR A 79 -15.79 4.40 3.57
CA THR A 79 -16.19 3.23 2.76
C THR A 79 -14.99 2.47 2.19
N THR A 80 -13.82 3.10 2.19
CA THR A 80 -12.59 2.56 1.62
C THR A 80 -11.38 3.24 2.25
N PHE A 81 -10.26 2.52 2.26
CA PHE A 81 -8.99 3.03 2.73
C PHE A 81 -8.00 3.28 1.59
N LEU A 82 -7.27 4.39 1.68
CA LEU A 82 -6.10 4.68 0.87
C LEU A 82 -4.87 4.71 1.79
N GLY A 83 -3.96 3.75 1.64
CA GLY A 83 -2.86 3.52 2.58
C GLY A 83 -3.24 2.53 3.68
N PRO A 84 -2.41 2.41 4.74
CA PRO A 84 -1.33 3.31 5.15
C PRO A 84 -0.04 3.27 4.31
N TYR A 85 0.83 4.27 4.51
CA TYR A 85 2.16 4.37 3.89
C TYR A 85 3.09 3.24 4.36
N CYS A 86 3.13 3.01 5.69
CA CYS A 86 4.07 2.06 6.29
C CYS A 86 3.56 0.62 6.22
N THR A 87 4.48 -0.29 5.89
CA THR A 87 4.14 -1.67 5.56
C THR A 87 3.64 -2.46 6.77
N GLU A 88 4.15 -2.17 7.97
CA GLU A 88 3.75 -2.83 9.21
C GLU A 88 2.30 -2.50 9.57
N GLU A 89 1.93 -1.22 9.51
CA GLU A 89 0.55 -0.78 9.69
C GLU A 89 -0.36 -1.33 8.59
N MET A 90 0.12 -1.38 7.34
CA MET A 90 -0.66 -1.90 6.21
C MET A 90 -1.12 -3.34 6.44
N ILE A 91 -0.27 -4.20 7.01
CA ILE A 91 -0.63 -5.59 7.32
C ILE A 91 -1.81 -5.64 8.29
N ALA A 92 -1.76 -4.85 9.36
CA ALA A 92 -2.83 -4.79 10.35
C ALA A 92 -4.11 -4.16 9.78
N VAL A 93 -4.00 -3.01 9.13
CA VAL A 93 -5.16 -2.29 8.55
C VAL A 93 -5.80 -3.10 7.43
N ALA A 94 -5.02 -3.75 6.57
CA ALA A 94 -5.57 -4.63 5.54
C ALA A 94 -6.32 -5.81 6.16
N THR A 95 -5.81 -6.40 7.25
CA THR A 95 -6.51 -7.49 7.94
C THR A 95 -7.87 -7.02 8.47
N MET A 96 -7.92 -5.84 9.10
CA MET A 96 -9.18 -5.24 9.57
C MET A 96 -10.13 -4.94 8.41
N ALA A 97 -9.66 -4.30 7.34
CA ALA A 97 -10.45 -3.97 6.16
C ALA A 97 -11.06 -5.21 5.49
N ASN A 98 -10.31 -6.33 5.46
CA ASN A 98 -10.83 -7.60 4.96
C ASN A 98 -11.95 -8.17 5.84
N TYR A 99 -11.82 -8.05 7.17
CA TYR A 99 -12.86 -8.47 8.10
C TYR A 99 -14.12 -7.61 7.96
N TRP A 100 -13.94 -6.30 7.81
CA TRP A 100 -15.03 -5.33 7.58
C TRP A 100 -15.58 -5.35 6.14
N ASN A 101 -14.97 -6.14 5.24
CA ASN A 101 -15.33 -6.26 3.84
C ASN A 101 -15.37 -4.91 3.09
N ILE A 102 -14.40 -4.03 3.39
CA ILE A 102 -14.20 -2.78 2.66
C ILE A 102 -12.91 -2.81 1.85
N PRO A 103 -12.87 -2.18 0.66
CA PRO A 103 -11.67 -2.11 -0.14
C PRO A 103 -10.57 -1.29 0.54
N ILE A 104 -9.32 -1.69 0.31
CA ILE A 104 -8.14 -0.98 0.76
C ILE A 104 -7.13 -0.91 -0.38
N ILE A 105 -6.66 0.29 -0.69
CA ILE A 105 -5.72 0.56 -1.77
C ILE A 105 -4.36 0.90 -1.15
N ALA A 106 -3.43 -0.04 -1.27
CA ALA A 106 -2.05 0.15 -0.87
C ALA A 106 -1.27 0.85 -1.98
N TYR A 107 -0.87 2.10 -1.73
CA TYR A 107 -0.12 2.90 -2.69
C TYR A 107 1.41 2.76 -2.57
N MET A 108 1.92 2.29 -1.42
CA MET A 108 3.36 2.17 -1.15
C MET A 108 3.81 0.80 -0.64
N ALA A 109 2.97 0.07 0.10
CA ALA A 109 3.40 -1.16 0.77
C ALA A 109 3.85 -2.25 -0.22
N THR A 110 5.09 -2.75 -0.06
CA THR A 110 5.75 -3.70 -0.97
C THR A 110 5.88 -5.11 -0.42
N ALA A 111 5.38 -5.35 0.80
CA ALA A 111 5.51 -6.65 1.46
C ALA A 111 4.97 -7.80 0.60
N ASN A 112 5.74 -8.89 0.55
CA ASN A 112 5.38 -10.08 -0.21
C ASN A 112 4.12 -10.75 0.37
N SER A 113 3.96 -10.72 1.70
CA SER A 113 2.81 -11.28 2.42
C SER A 113 1.48 -10.69 1.98
N LEU A 114 1.46 -9.41 1.59
CA LEU A 114 0.26 -8.71 1.09
C LEU A 114 -0.22 -9.22 -0.27
N SER A 115 0.53 -10.12 -0.92
CA SER A 115 0.13 -10.76 -2.18
C SER A 115 -0.82 -11.95 -1.97
N ASP A 116 -0.96 -12.47 -0.74
CA ASP A 116 -1.84 -13.59 -0.45
C ASP A 116 -3.32 -13.18 -0.46
N LYS A 117 -4.01 -13.46 -1.57
CA LYS A 117 -5.45 -13.16 -1.75
C LYS A 117 -6.39 -14.10 -0.99
N LYS A 118 -5.89 -15.15 -0.34
CA LYS A 118 -6.71 -15.95 0.59
C LYS A 118 -6.97 -15.16 1.87
N ILE A 119 -5.98 -14.39 2.31
CA ILE A 119 -6.03 -13.54 3.51
C ILE A 119 -6.52 -12.14 3.13
N TYR A 120 -5.87 -11.50 2.14
CA TYR A 120 -6.11 -10.10 1.76
C TYR A 120 -6.97 -9.97 0.49
N LYS A 121 -8.24 -10.36 0.60
CA LYS A 121 -9.23 -10.37 -0.50
C LYS A 121 -9.59 -8.98 -1.02
N THR A 122 -9.77 -8.00 -0.13
CA THR A 122 -10.19 -6.63 -0.46
C THR A 122 -9.03 -5.67 -0.73
N LEU A 123 -7.79 -6.15 -0.58
CA LEU A 123 -6.59 -5.36 -0.78
C LEU A 123 -6.26 -5.25 -2.27
N VAL A 124 -6.05 -4.03 -2.74
CA VAL A 124 -5.52 -3.72 -4.07
C VAL A 124 -4.20 -2.96 -3.89
N ARG A 125 -3.22 -3.19 -4.76
CA ARG A 125 -1.95 -2.46 -4.76
C ARG A 125 -1.81 -1.69 -6.06
N THR A 126 -1.40 -0.43 -5.97
CA THR A 126 -1.01 0.34 -7.17
C THR A 126 0.36 -0.09 -7.68
N SER A 127 1.26 -0.49 -6.76
CA SER A 127 2.56 -1.07 -7.13
C SER A 127 2.39 -2.51 -7.59
N LEU A 128 2.83 -2.78 -8.84
CA LEU A 128 3.04 -4.13 -9.37
C LEU A 128 4.34 -4.77 -8.85
N ARG A 129 5.18 -4.01 -8.14
CA ARG A 129 6.51 -4.45 -7.68
C ARG A 129 6.41 -5.00 -6.26
N THR A 130 6.73 -6.27 -6.10
CA THR A 130 6.97 -6.89 -4.80
C THR A 130 8.44 -6.74 -4.40
N MET A 131 8.76 -6.92 -3.12
CA MET A 131 10.16 -6.96 -2.67
C MET A 131 11.00 -7.99 -3.46
N ASN A 132 10.42 -9.12 -3.87
CA ASN A 132 11.10 -10.10 -4.72
C ASN A 132 11.49 -9.50 -6.08
N THR A 133 10.57 -8.83 -6.77
CA THR A 133 10.88 -8.23 -8.08
C THR A 133 11.96 -7.15 -7.99
N ILE A 134 12.02 -6.42 -6.87
CA ILE A 134 13.06 -5.42 -6.63
C ILE A 134 14.40 -6.14 -6.37
N ALA A 135 14.42 -7.16 -5.53
CA ALA A 135 15.62 -7.96 -5.26
C ALA A 135 16.17 -8.64 -6.52
N GLU A 136 15.31 -9.23 -7.35
CA GLU A 136 15.68 -9.83 -8.64
C GLU A 136 16.25 -8.79 -9.60
N SER A 137 15.62 -7.62 -9.67
CA SER A 137 16.11 -6.51 -10.50
C SER A 137 17.49 -6.02 -10.03
N THR A 138 17.68 -5.87 -8.72
CA THR A 138 18.97 -5.50 -8.12
C THR A 138 20.03 -6.57 -8.39
N ALA A 139 19.69 -7.85 -8.24
CA ALA A 139 20.59 -8.96 -8.53
C ALA A 139 21.03 -8.97 -10.00
N ALA A 140 20.07 -8.82 -10.92
CA ALA A 140 20.33 -8.75 -12.36
C ALA A 140 21.22 -7.54 -12.70
N PHE A 141 20.97 -6.39 -12.09
CA PHE A 141 21.76 -5.18 -12.27
C PHE A 141 23.21 -5.36 -11.79
N VAL A 142 23.39 -5.88 -10.57
CA VAL A 142 24.72 -6.19 -10.00
C VAL A 142 25.48 -7.18 -10.89
N LYS A 143 24.79 -8.21 -11.39
CA LYS A 143 25.34 -9.23 -12.29
C LYS A 143 25.75 -8.64 -13.64
N HIS A 144 24.93 -7.76 -14.21
CA HIS A 144 25.20 -7.09 -15.48
C HIS A 144 26.48 -6.25 -15.41
N TYR A 145 26.65 -5.45 -14.36
CA TYR A 145 27.82 -4.59 -14.17
C TYR A 145 29.01 -5.29 -13.49
N LYS A 146 28.91 -6.60 -13.22
CA LYS A 146 29.96 -7.43 -12.60
C LYS A 146 30.54 -6.82 -11.32
N TRP A 147 29.71 -6.17 -10.50
CA TRP A 147 30.15 -5.55 -9.26
C TRP A 147 30.59 -6.63 -8.24
N ARG A 148 31.90 -6.84 -8.16
CA ARG A 148 32.56 -7.79 -7.24
C ARG A 148 33.24 -7.02 -6.09
N LYS A 149 32.51 -6.78 -4.99
CA LYS A 149 32.96 -6.26 -3.67
C LYS A 149 33.21 -4.72 -3.58
N LYS A 150 33.05 -3.98 -2.48
CA LYS A 150 32.88 -4.24 -1.02
C LYS A 150 31.92 -3.20 -0.36
N LYS A 151 31.37 -3.58 0.81
CA LYS A 151 30.44 -2.90 1.75
C LYS A 151 28.95 -3.19 1.52
N SER A 152 28.46 -4.22 2.22
CA SER A 152 27.04 -4.34 2.57
C SER A 152 26.69 -3.20 3.53
N TYR A 153 25.90 -2.24 3.06
CA TYR A 153 25.05 -1.46 3.96
C TYR A 153 23.80 -2.29 4.17
N GLY A 154 23.72 -3.00 5.29
CA GLY A 154 22.48 -3.64 5.70
C GLY A 154 21.43 -2.56 5.90
N ILE A 155 20.38 -2.56 5.07
CA ILE A 155 19.16 -1.83 5.39
C ILE A 155 18.55 -2.59 6.56
N SER A 156 18.82 -2.09 7.77
CA SER A 156 18.26 -2.64 9.00
C SER A 156 16.74 -2.39 9.04
N ALA A 157 16.06 -3.41 9.56
CA ALA A 157 14.66 -3.50 9.96
C ALA A 157 13.64 -3.93 8.88
N SER A 158 13.01 -5.08 9.16
CA SER A 158 11.80 -5.67 8.55
C SER A 158 11.89 -6.47 7.23
N VAL A 159 13.02 -6.49 6.50
CA VAL A 159 13.14 -7.29 5.25
C VAL A 159 13.53 -8.76 5.47
N ASN A 160 14.23 -9.11 6.56
CA ASN A 160 14.83 -10.45 6.73
C ASN A 160 13.82 -11.63 6.72
N ASN A 161 12.55 -11.41 7.07
CA ASN A 161 11.55 -12.48 7.09
C ASN A 161 10.80 -12.66 5.76
N GLN A 162 10.95 -11.75 4.79
CA GLN A 162 10.19 -11.79 3.53
C GLN A 162 11.01 -12.25 2.31
N VAL A 163 12.34 -12.30 2.44
CA VAL A 163 13.29 -12.80 1.42
C VAL A 163 13.48 -14.32 1.53
N THR A 164 12.42 -15.05 1.86
CA THR A 164 12.44 -16.53 1.97
C THR A 164 11.90 -17.23 0.72
N SER A 165 11.35 -16.46 -0.23
CA SER A 165 10.73 -16.99 -1.46
C SER A 165 11.53 -16.78 -2.74
N ILE A 166 12.71 -16.16 -2.64
CA ILE A 166 13.66 -16.15 -3.76
C ILE A 166 14.22 -17.59 -3.88
N HIS A 167 14.17 -18.17 -5.08
CA HIS A 167 14.65 -19.52 -5.35
C HIS A 167 16.07 -19.71 -4.79
N GLU A 168 16.37 -20.83 -4.12
CA GLU A 168 17.67 -21.07 -3.46
C GLU A 168 18.89 -20.93 -4.38
N ARG A 169 18.70 -20.95 -5.71
CA ARG A 169 19.75 -20.65 -6.69
C ARG A 169 20.03 -19.15 -6.80
N ASP A 170 19.00 -18.32 -6.84
CA ASP A 170 19.15 -16.86 -6.87
C ASP A 170 19.58 -16.32 -5.50
N LEU A 171 19.15 -16.95 -4.40
CA LEU A 171 19.69 -16.71 -3.06
C LEU A 171 21.16 -17.11 -2.91
N ARG A 172 21.68 -18.10 -3.66
CA ARG A 172 23.11 -18.45 -3.62
C ARG A 172 23.96 -17.36 -4.27
N ASP A 173 23.53 -16.87 -5.43
CA ASP A 173 24.19 -15.76 -6.13
C ASP A 173 24.05 -14.45 -5.34
N LEU A 174 22.90 -14.18 -4.70
CA LEU A 174 22.69 -13.04 -3.82
C LEU A 174 23.42 -13.19 -2.47
N ARG A 175 23.48 -14.37 -1.84
CA ARG A 175 24.27 -14.63 -0.62
C ARG A 175 25.76 -14.43 -0.89
N ALA A 176 26.28 -14.90 -2.03
CA ALA A 176 27.67 -14.65 -2.41
C ALA A 176 28.01 -13.15 -2.56
N VAL A 177 27.01 -12.30 -2.77
CA VAL A 177 27.14 -10.85 -2.88
C VAL A 177 26.82 -10.11 -1.56
N ILE A 178 25.83 -10.59 -0.79
CA ILE A 178 25.21 -9.88 0.35
C ILE A 178 25.57 -10.50 1.70
N PHE A 179 25.71 -11.82 1.78
CA PHE A 179 25.98 -12.61 3.00
C PHE A 179 27.10 -13.62 2.74
N CYS A 180 28.35 -13.15 2.69
CA CYS A 180 29.47 -14.03 3.02
C CYS A 180 29.47 -14.22 4.53
N GLU A 181 29.10 -15.42 4.98
CA GLU A 181 29.33 -15.90 6.35
C GLU A 181 30.84 -15.86 6.67
N TRP A 182 31.17 -15.42 7.88
CA TRP A 182 32.42 -15.72 8.56
C TRP A 182 32.17 -16.88 9.52
#